data_AF-A0A376RHU5-F1
#
_entry.id   AF-A0A376RHU5-F1
#
_cell.length_a   1.000
_cell.length_b   1.000
_cell.length_c   1.000
_cell.angle_alpha   90.00
_cell.angle_beta   90.00
_cell.angle_gamma   90.00
#
_symmetry.space_group_name_H-M   'P 1'
#
loop_
_entity.id
_entity.type
_entity.pdbx_description
1 polymer ?
#
loop_
_entity_poly.entity_id
_entity_poly.type
_entity_poly.pdbx_seq_one_letter_code
_entity_poly.pdbx_strand_id
1 'polypeptide(L)'
;MSASGHHSPACARLVKSLIESQRPRYVLIEGPADFNDRVDELFLAHQLPVAIYSYCQYQDGAAPGRGAWTPFAEFSPEWQALQAARRIQAQTYFIDLPCWAQSEEVDDSPDTQEESQALLLRATRMDNSDTLWDHLFEDESQQTALPSALAHYFAQLRGDSPEMLSIVCAKPLWPAGLDGRCSKIMATC
;
A
#
# COMPACT_ATOMS: atom_id res chain seq x y z
N MET A 1 -12.62 -0.93 -3.77
CA MET A 1 -11.57 -0.08 -3.17
C MET A 1 -11.92 0.08 -1.70
N SER A 2 -11.36 -0.76 -0.83
CA SER A 2 -11.49 -0.59 0.62
C SER A 2 -10.60 0.58 1.01
N ALA A 3 -11.23 1.74 1.24
CA ALA A 3 -10.58 3.05 1.31
C ALA A 3 -9.90 3.36 2.67
N SER A 4 -9.95 2.46 3.64
CA SER A 4 -9.74 2.83 5.04
C SER A 4 -8.25 2.92 5.47
N GLY A 5 -7.32 2.28 4.75
CA GLY A 5 -5.89 2.22 5.14
C GLY A 5 -5.00 3.34 4.60
N HIS A 6 -5.14 3.69 3.31
CA HIS A 6 -4.28 4.65 2.61
C HIS A 6 -4.45 6.11 3.08
N HIS A 7 -5.44 6.36 3.94
CA HIS A 7 -5.81 7.68 4.45
C HIS A 7 -6.00 7.70 5.97
N SER A 8 -5.18 6.95 6.73
CA SER A 8 -5.26 6.87 8.19
C SER A 8 -4.22 7.79 8.88
N PRO A 9 -4.63 8.95 9.46
CA PRO A 9 -3.73 9.79 10.25
C PRO A 9 -3.07 9.04 11.41
N ALA A 10 -3.80 8.14 12.08
CA ALA A 10 -3.25 7.34 13.17
C ALA A 10 -2.14 6.40 12.69
N CYS A 11 -2.36 5.64 11.61
CA CYS A 11 -1.34 4.77 11.03
C CYS A 11 -0.15 5.58 10.50
N ALA A 12 -0.39 6.75 9.90
CA ALA A 12 0.65 7.62 9.38
C ALA A 12 1.58 8.15 10.49
N ARG A 13 1.02 8.54 11.65
CA ARG A 13 1.82 8.90 12.83
C ARG A 13 2.58 7.71 13.39
N LEU A 14 1.93 6.54 13.47
CA LEU A 14 2.53 5.33 14.02
C LEU A 14 3.73 4.86 13.18
N VAL A 15 3.57 4.73 11.86
CA VAL A 15 4.64 4.24 10.97
C VAL A 15 5.85 5.18 10.99
N LYS A 16 5.60 6.50 10.97
CA LYS A 16 6.66 7.52 11.13
C LYS A 16 7.43 7.31 12.43
N SER A 17 6.72 7.18 13.54
CA SER A 17 7.32 7.03 14.87
C SER A 17 8.11 5.73 15.01
N LEU A 18 7.61 4.63 14.43
CA LEU A 18 8.30 3.34 14.40
C LEU A 18 9.59 3.41 13.56
N ILE A 19 9.55 4.00 12.37
CA ILE A 19 10.74 4.15 11.52
C ILE A 19 11.80 5.02 12.22
N GLU A 20 11.39 6.18 12.76
CA GLU A 20 12.30 7.12 13.43
C GLU A 20 12.96 6.51 14.68
N SER A 21 12.22 5.70 15.45
CA SER A 21 12.72 5.07 16.67
C SER A 21 13.55 3.81 16.41
N GLN A 22 13.09 2.91 15.54
CA GLN A 22 13.75 1.64 15.25
C GLN A 22 14.95 1.79 14.31
N ARG A 23 14.98 2.89 13.53
CA ARG A 23 16.04 3.20 12.57
C ARG A 23 16.39 2.02 11.65
N PRO A 24 15.41 1.42 10.95
CA PRO A 24 15.66 0.28 10.09
C PRO A 24 16.62 0.64 8.95
N ARG A 25 17.35 -0.35 8.44
CA ARG A 25 18.19 -0.17 7.24
C ARG A 25 17.35 -0.07 5.96
N TYR A 26 16.21 -0.73 5.93
CA TYR A 26 15.31 -0.82 4.77
C TYR A 26 13.87 -0.51 5.18
N VAL A 27 13.16 0.23 4.34
CA VAL A 27 11.72 0.48 4.46
C VAL A 27 11.06 0.10 3.13
N LEU A 28 10.14 -0.87 3.18
CA LEU A 28 9.38 -1.33 2.02
C LEU A 28 8.01 -0.66 2.06
N ILE A 29 7.58 -0.06 0.95
CA ILE A 29 6.37 0.76 0.89
C ILE A 29 5.52 0.29 -0.28
N GLU A 30 4.20 0.27 -0.11
CA GLU A 30 3.27 0.12 -1.22
C GLU A 30 3.49 1.23 -2.26
N GLY A 31 3.45 0.86 -3.52
CA GLY A 31 3.75 1.69 -4.66
C GLY A 31 4.46 0.89 -5.76
N PRO A 32 4.50 1.42 -6.99
CA PRO A 32 4.94 0.68 -8.16
C PRO A 32 6.46 0.44 -8.15
N ALA A 33 6.89 -0.82 -8.08
CA ALA A 33 8.30 -1.18 -7.99
C ALA A 33 9.17 -0.69 -9.16
N ASP A 34 8.57 -0.54 -10.34
CA ASP A 34 9.20 0.03 -11.54
C ASP A 34 9.31 1.58 -11.50
N PHE A 35 8.99 2.22 -10.37
CA PHE A 35 9.27 3.63 -10.11
C PHE A 35 10.49 3.84 -9.18
N ASN A 36 11.13 2.77 -8.67
CA ASN A 36 12.22 2.88 -7.71
C ASN A 36 13.41 3.74 -8.19
N ASP A 37 13.79 3.64 -9.47
CA ASP A 37 14.89 4.45 -10.04
C ASP A 37 14.57 5.96 -10.09
N ARG A 38 13.29 6.32 -9.92
CA ARG A 38 12.77 7.69 -9.96
C ARG A 38 12.19 8.14 -8.62
N VAL A 39 12.39 7.38 -7.54
CA VAL A 39 11.84 7.69 -6.21
C VAL A 39 12.26 9.07 -5.71
N ASP A 40 13.45 9.54 -6.12
CA ASP A 40 13.96 10.86 -5.74
C ASP A 40 13.09 12.01 -6.25
N GLU A 41 12.30 11.80 -7.31
CA GLU A 41 11.37 12.81 -7.82
C GLU A 41 10.28 13.16 -6.80
N LEU A 42 9.92 12.24 -5.89
CA LEU A 42 8.90 12.49 -4.85
C LEU A 42 9.37 13.49 -3.79
N PHE A 43 10.67 13.77 -3.73
CA PHE A 43 11.25 14.72 -2.77
C PHE A 43 11.53 16.10 -3.37
N LEU A 44 11.10 16.34 -4.60
CA LEU A 44 11.03 17.69 -5.15
C LEU A 44 9.96 18.51 -4.41
N ALA A 45 9.96 19.83 -4.63
CA ALA A 45 9.05 20.75 -3.95
C ALA A 45 7.62 20.65 -4.52
N HIS A 46 6.91 19.58 -4.19
CA HIS A 46 5.51 19.35 -4.55
C HIS A 46 4.55 19.92 -3.51
N GLN A 47 3.35 20.31 -3.97
CA GLN A 47 2.20 20.52 -3.11
C GLN A 47 1.38 19.23 -3.08
N LEU A 48 1.09 18.72 -1.88
CA LEU A 48 0.26 17.52 -1.70
C LEU A 48 -1.23 17.84 -1.92
N PRO A 49 -2.04 16.88 -2.42
CA PRO A 49 -1.66 15.51 -2.75
C PRO A 49 -0.98 15.38 -4.13
N VAL A 50 -0.07 14.42 -4.24
CA VAL A 50 0.61 14.03 -5.49
C VAL A 50 0.33 12.56 -5.75
N ALA A 51 0.29 12.13 -7.01
CA ALA A 51 0.19 10.73 -7.36
C ALA A 51 1.24 10.31 -8.41
N ILE A 52 1.71 9.07 -8.30
CA ILE A 52 2.37 8.39 -9.42
C ILE A 52 1.27 7.85 -10.33
N TYR A 53 1.22 8.35 -11.57
CA TYR A 53 0.38 7.75 -12.60
C TYR A 53 1.21 6.77 -13.43
N SER A 54 0.80 5.50 -13.40
CA SER A 54 1.38 4.43 -14.22
C SER A 54 0.44 4.10 -15.36
N TYR A 55 0.94 4.06 -16.59
CA TYR A 55 0.14 3.70 -17.76
C TYR A 55 0.89 2.69 -18.64
N CYS A 56 0.19 1.63 -19.05
CA CYS A 56 0.70 0.57 -19.92
C CYS A 56 -0.19 0.44 -21.16
N GLN A 57 0.40 0.46 -22.36
CA GLN A 57 -0.29 0.12 -23.61
C GLN A 57 -0.10 -1.36 -23.95
N TYR A 58 -1.19 -2.04 -24.30
CA TYR A 58 -1.14 -3.40 -24.85
C TYR A 58 -0.56 -3.39 -26.28
N GLN A 59 0.20 -4.43 -26.62
CA GLN A 59 0.98 -4.49 -27.87
C GLN A 59 0.12 -4.59 -29.14
N ASP A 60 -1.08 -5.18 -29.04
CA ASP A 60 -1.98 -5.38 -30.18
C ASP A 60 -2.81 -4.14 -30.54
N GLY A 61 -2.78 -3.09 -29.69
CA GLY A 61 -3.50 -1.84 -29.88
C GLY A 61 -5.03 -1.98 -29.95
N ALA A 62 -5.56 -3.19 -29.75
CA ALA A 62 -6.97 -3.51 -29.86
C ALA A 62 -7.71 -3.24 -28.54
N ALA A 63 -7.03 -3.42 -27.41
CA ALA A 63 -7.54 -3.10 -26.09
C ALA A 63 -7.05 -1.72 -25.62
N PRO A 64 -7.90 -0.94 -24.91
CA PRO A 64 -7.45 0.28 -24.25
C PRO A 64 -6.37 -0.07 -23.21
N GLY A 65 -5.28 0.72 -23.18
CA GLY A 65 -4.21 0.53 -22.20
C GLY A 65 -4.69 0.69 -20.75
N ARG A 66 -3.96 0.12 -19.80
CA ARG A 66 -4.27 0.13 -18.37
C ARG A 66 -3.58 1.29 -17.67
N GLY A 67 -4.31 1.98 -16.80
CA GLY A 67 -3.80 3.04 -15.93
C GLY A 67 -3.96 2.68 -14.45
N ALA A 68 -3.01 3.11 -13.62
CA ALA A 68 -3.09 2.98 -12.17
C ALA A 68 -2.58 4.25 -11.50
N TRP A 69 -3.22 4.63 -10.40
CA TRP A 69 -2.86 5.79 -9.58
C TRP A 69 -2.36 5.31 -8.22
N THR A 70 -1.19 5.81 -7.81
CA THR A 70 -0.66 5.64 -6.45
C THR A 70 -0.62 7.00 -5.78
N PRO A 71 -1.67 7.39 -5.04
CA PRO A 71 -1.78 8.70 -4.43
C PRO A 71 -0.97 8.80 -3.13
N PHE A 72 -0.44 9.99 -2.87
CA PHE A 72 0.25 10.38 -1.66
C PHE A 72 -0.37 11.66 -1.12
N ALA A 73 -0.75 11.62 0.15
CA ALA A 73 -1.28 12.76 0.90
C ALA A 73 -0.51 12.92 2.21
N GLU A 74 -0.65 14.07 2.88
CA GLU A 74 0.04 14.31 4.15
C GLU A 74 -0.32 13.27 5.23
N PHE A 75 -1.55 12.76 5.19
CA PHE A 75 -2.07 11.73 6.10
C PHE A 75 -1.95 10.29 5.54
N SER A 76 -1.24 10.09 4.43
CA SER A 76 -0.94 8.73 3.92
C SER A 76 0.20 8.10 4.73
N PRO A 77 0.03 6.87 5.23
CA PRO A 77 1.12 6.12 5.86
C PRO A 77 2.33 5.93 4.93
N GLU A 78 2.10 5.72 3.65
CA GLU A 78 3.14 5.52 2.63
C GLU A 78 4.00 6.78 2.47
N TRP A 79 3.35 7.96 2.40
CA TRP A 79 4.05 9.24 2.35
C TRP A 79 4.87 9.50 3.62
N GLN A 80 4.28 9.28 4.80
CA GLN A 80 5.01 9.46 6.06
C GLN A 80 6.17 8.47 6.21
N ALA A 81 6.01 7.22 5.76
CA ALA A 81 7.08 6.23 5.74
C ALA A 81 8.23 6.66 4.83
N LEU A 82 7.93 7.14 3.62
CA LEU A 82 8.92 7.64 2.66
C LEU A 82 9.73 8.81 3.24
N GLN A 83 9.06 9.78 3.86
CA GLN A 83 9.69 10.95 4.49
C GLN A 83 10.51 10.57 5.72
N ALA A 84 10.01 9.65 6.56
CA ALA A 84 10.71 9.17 7.74
C ALA A 84 11.99 8.41 7.38
N ALA A 85 11.90 7.51 6.39
CA ALA A 85 13.03 6.74 5.88
C ALA A 85 14.15 7.65 5.36
N ARG A 86 13.82 8.67 4.54
CA ARG A 86 14.81 9.64 4.04
C ARG A 86 15.52 10.37 5.18
N ARG A 87 14.78 10.79 6.22
CA ARG A 87 15.35 11.51 7.37
C ARG A 87 16.37 10.69 8.14
N ILE A 88 16.14 9.39 8.28
CA ILE A 88 17.07 8.48 8.97
C ILE A 88 18.11 7.85 8.03
N GLN A 89 18.06 8.17 6.74
CA GLN A 89 18.91 7.62 5.69
C GLN A 89 18.74 6.10 5.49
N ALA A 90 17.52 5.59 5.70
CA ALA A 90 17.17 4.22 5.34
C ALA A 90 17.00 4.09 3.81
N GLN A 91 17.26 2.90 3.28
CA GLN A 91 16.96 2.60 1.88
C GLN A 91 15.47 2.28 1.72
N THR A 92 14.82 2.90 0.74
CA THR A 92 13.39 2.75 0.51
C THR A 92 13.13 2.06 -0.82
N TYR A 93 12.19 1.12 -0.85
CA TYR A 93 11.76 0.45 -2.07
C TYR A 93 10.23 0.35 -2.13
N PHE A 94 9.68 0.70 -3.28
CA PHE A 94 8.34 0.34 -3.71
C PHE A 94 8.29 -1.13 -4.10
N ILE A 95 7.23 -1.83 -3.67
CA ILE A 95 7.14 -3.30 -3.78
C ILE A 95 5.94 -3.81 -4.57
N ASP A 96 5.02 -2.95 -5.01
CA ASP A 96 3.87 -3.40 -5.77
C ASP A 96 4.26 -3.81 -7.18
N LEU A 97 3.51 -4.78 -7.70
CA LEU A 97 3.64 -5.19 -9.09
C LEU A 97 3.38 -3.99 -10.01
N PRO A 98 4.27 -3.76 -10.99
CA PRO A 98 4.05 -2.78 -12.03
C PRO A 98 2.70 -2.97 -12.74
N CYS A 99 2.11 -1.88 -13.22
CA CYS A 99 0.80 -1.90 -13.87
C CYS A 99 0.70 -2.91 -15.04
N TRP A 100 1.80 -3.12 -15.77
CA TRP A 100 1.91 -4.09 -16.87
C TRP A 100 2.01 -5.55 -16.42
N ALA A 101 2.42 -5.79 -15.16
CA ALA A 101 2.59 -7.12 -14.59
C ALA A 101 1.36 -7.58 -13.79
N GLN A 102 0.39 -6.70 -13.58
CA GLN A 102 -0.87 -7.04 -12.92
C GLN A 102 -1.77 -7.79 -13.91
N SER A 103 -2.18 -9.01 -13.56
CA SER A 103 -3.18 -9.76 -14.33
C SER A 103 -4.56 -9.08 -14.26
N GLU A 104 -5.41 -9.35 -15.26
CA GLU A 104 -6.85 -9.03 -15.21
C GLU A 104 -7.67 -10.15 -14.58
N GLU A 105 -7.04 -11.30 -14.31
CA GLU A 105 -7.66 -12.40 -13.56
C GLU A 105 -7.92 -11.91 -12.14
N VAL A 106 -9.15 -11.48 -11.90
CA VAL A 106 -9.74 -11.38 -10.57
C VAL A 106 -9.59 -12.77 -9.97
N ASP A 107 -8.87 -12.87 -8.87
CA ASP A 107 -8.86 -14.08 -8.07
C ASP A 107 -10.31 -14.32 -7.61
N ASP A 108 -11.02 -15.19 -8.32
CA ASP A 108 -12.40 -15.64 -8.05
C ASP A 108 -12.45 -16.55 -6.81
N SER A 109 -11.45 -16.47 -5.93
CA SER A 109 -11.46 -17.14 -4.64
C SER A 109 -12.54 -16.49 -3.76
N PRO A 110 -13.48 -17.27 -3.19
CA PRO A 110 -14.60 -16.71 -2.45
C PRO A 110 -14.10 -16.01 -1.18
N ASP A 111 -14.35 -14.71 -1.10
CA ASP A 111 -14.84 -13.90 0.03
C ASP A 111 -14.40 -14.22 1.48
N THR A 112 -13.29 -14.91 1.72
CA THR A 112 -12.80 -15.12 3.10
C THR A 112 -12.54 -13.79 3.81
N GLN A 113 -12.16 -12.75 3.06
CA GLN A 113 -11.96 -11.41 3.58
C GLN A 113 -13.29 -10.69 3.86
N GLU A 114 -14.29 -10.81 2.98
CA GLU A 114 -15.62 -10.24 3.18
C GLU A 114 -16.36 -10.91 4.35
N GLU A 115 -16.27 -12.24 4.48
CA GLU A 115 -16.83 -12.99 5.60
C GLU A 115 -16.17 -12.61 6.94
N SER A 116 -14.83 -12.52 6.96
CA SER A 116 -14.08 -12.09 8.16
C SER A 116 -14.45 -10.65 8.57
N GLN A 117 -14.62 -9.76 7.59
CA GLN A 117 -15.06 -8.39 7.83
C GLN A 117 -16.51 -8.33 8.34
N ALA A 118 -17.42 -9.13 7.80
CA ALA A 118 -18.80 -9.21 8.27
C ALA A 118 -18.90 -9.73 9.72
N LEU A 119 -18.08 -10.72 10.09
CA LEU A 119 -17.97 -11.23 11.46
C LEU A 119 -17.47 -10.15 12.43
N LEU A 120 -16.44 -9.40 12.03
CA LEU A 120 -15.90 -8.27 12.80
C LEU A 120 -16.98 -7.22 13.06
N LEU A 121 -17.69 -6.76 12.02
CA LEU A 121 -18.76 -5.77 12.14
C LEU A 121 -19.88 -6.24 13.07
N ARG A 122 -20.27 -7.52 12.98
CA ARG A 122 -21.28 -8.11 13.87
C ARG A 122 -20.80 -8.19 15.32
N ALA A 123 -19.54 -8.56 15.54
CA ALA A 123 -18.96 -8.68 16.88
C ALA A 123 -18.84 -7.32 17.58
N THR A 124 -18.47 -6.27 16.85
CA THR A 124 -18.35 -4.90 17.36
C THR A 124 -19.66 -4.12 17.34
N ARG A 125 -20.70 -4.67 16.71
CA ARG A 125 -22.01 -4.02 16.50
C ARG A 125 -21.89 -2.70 15.75
N MET A 126 -21.05 -2.69 14.73
CA MET A 126 -20.85 -1.52 13.88
C MET A 126 -21.48 -1.73 12.52
N ASP A 127 -22.00 -0.64 11.98
CA ASP A 127 -22.86 -0.66 10.80
C ASP A 127 -22.06 -0.73 9.49
N ASN A 128 -20.78 -0.32 9.49
CA ASN A 128 -19.90 -0.35 8.32
C ASN A 128 -18.40 -0.35 8.71
N SER A 129 -17.55 -0.68 7.73
CA SER A 129 -16.10 -0.78 7.88
C SER A 129 -15.42 0.53 8.28
N ASP A 130 -15.94 1.67 7.81
CA ASP A 130 -15.33 2.97 8.05
C ASP A 130 -15.55 3.42 9.50
N THR A 131 -16.77 3.23 10.03
CA THR A 131 -17.08 3.46 11.45
C THR A 131 -16.28 2.54 12.36
N LEU A 132 -16.05 1.30 11.93
CA LEU A 132 -15.17 0.36 12.60
C LEU A 132 -13.72 0.82 12.62
N TRP A 133 -13.23 1.29 11.47
CA TRP A 133 -11.88 1.81 11.36
C TRP A 133 -11.67 3.04 12.26
N ASP A 134 -12.58 4.02 12.18
CA ASP A 134 -12.51 5.24 12.99
C ASP A 134 -12.49 4.93 14.49
N HIS A 135 -13.38 4.05 14.95
CA HIS A 135 -13.46 3.69 16.37
C HIS A 135 -12.25 2.89 16.85
N LEU A 136 -11.73 1.97 16.04
CA LEU A 136 -10.61 1.11 16.45
C LEU A 136 -9.25 1.81 16.37
N PHE A 137 -9.08 2.71 15.39
CA PHE A 137 -7.75 3.18 15.01
C PHE A 137 -7.59 4.69 15.03
N GLU A 138 -8.62 5.47 14.71
CA GLU A 138 -8.50 6.94 14.64
C GLU A 138 -8.81 7.66 15.96
N ASP A 139 -9.37 6.97 16.95
CA ASP A 139 -9.55 7.52 18.30
C ASP A 139 -8.19 7.74 18.99
N GLU A 140 -7.83 9.02 19.18
CA GLU A 140 -6.58 9.41 19.84
C GLU A 140 -6.44 8.87 21.26
N SER A 141 -7.55 8.62 21.97
CA SER A 141 -7.50 8.05 23.31
C SER A 141 -6.95 6.62 23.33
N GLN A 142 -6.99 5.93 22.18
CA GLN A 142 -6.53 4.54 22.00
C GLN A 142 -5.13 4.46 21.39
N GLN A 143 -4.43 5.59 21.19
CA GLN A 143 -3.16 5.65 20.46
C GLN A 143 -2.07 4.72 21.03
N THR A 144 -2.01 4.54 22.35
CA THR A 144 -1.04 3.63 23.00
C THR A 144 -1.30 2.16 22.66
N ALA A 145 -2.57 1.78 22.47
CA ALA A 145 -2.99 0.41 22.13
C ALA A 145 -3.03 0.15 20.61
N LEU A 146 -2.90 1.20 19.80
CA LEU A 146 -3.00 1.14 18.33
C LEU A 146 -2.12 0.05 17.69
N PRO A 147 -0.83 -0.13 18.05
CA PRO A 147 0.00 -1.17 17.42
C PRO A 147 -0.55 -2.58 17.67
N SER A 148 -0.98 -2.86 18.90
CA SER A 148 -1.57 -4.16 19.26
C SER A 148 -2.95 -4.37 18.62
N ALA A 149 -3.76 -3.31 18.51
CA ALA A 149 -5.07 -3.37 17.88
C ALA A 149 -4.94 -3.69 16.38
N LEU A 150 -4.04 -3.00 15.67
CA LEU A 150 -3.74 -3.26 14.25
C LEU A 150 -3.24 -4.70 14.05
N ALA A 151 -2.30 -5.15 14.88
CA ALA A 151 -1.76 -6.51 14.79
C ALA A 151 -2.86 -7.57 14.97
N HIS A 152 -3.76 -7.37 15.93
CA HIS A 152 -4.88 -8.28 16.18
C HIS A 152 -5.89 -8.26 15.02
N TYR A 153 -6.26 -7.08 14.54
CA TYR A 153 -7.18 -6.89 13.42
C TYR A 153 -6.68 -7.58 12.15
N PHE A 154 -5.42 -7.34 11.76
CA PHE A 154 -4.85 -7.97 10.57
C PHE A 154 -4.61 -9.47 10.74
N ALA A 155 -4.39 -9.97 11.96
CA ALA A 155 -4.34 -11.41 12.21
C ALA A 155 -5.70 -12.06 11.94
N GLN A 156 -6.80 -11.43 12.36
CA GLN A 156 -8.14 -11.93 12.07
C GLN A 156 -8.48 -11.89 10.57
N LEU A 157 -8.11 -10.79 9.88
CA LEU A 157 -8.38 -10.66 8.44
C LEU A 157 -7.61 -11.66 7.56
N ARG A 158 -6.40 -12.06 7.96
CA ARG A 158 -5.60 -13.04 7.21
C ARG A 158 -6.13 -14.48 7.33
N GLY A 159 -6.96 -14.76 8.32
CA GLY A 159 -7.39 -16.13 8.67
C GLY A 159 -6.23 -17.01 9.16
N ASP A 160 -6.55 -18.09 9.88
CA ASP A 160 -5.57 -19.10 10.32
C ASP A 160 -5.18 -20.05 9.16
N SER A 161 -4.63 -19.54 8.05
CA SER A 161 -4.05 -20.40 7.00
C SER A 161 -2.51 -20.49 7.16
N PRO A 162 -1.94 -21.68 7.45
CA PRO A 162 -0.51 -21.82 7.72
C PRO A 162 0.44 -21.68 6.52
N GLU A 163 -0.03 -21.33 5.32
CA GLU A 163 0.75 -21.52 4.08
C GLU A 163 1.44 -20.26 3.51
N MET A 164 1.23 -19.08 4.10
CA MET A 164 1.76 -17.80 3.58
C MET A 164 3.10 -17.36 4.20
N LEU A 165 3.99 -18.30 4.55
CA LEU A 165 5.36 -18.01 5.03
C LEU A 165 6.48 -18.52 4.11
N SER A 166 6.19 -18.71 2.82
CA SER A 166 7.25 -18.87 1.82
C SER A 166 7.27 -17.69 0.85
N ILE A 167 7.81 -16.56 1.31
CA ILE A 167 8.48 -15.63 0.38
C ILE A 167 9.74 -16.38 -0.09
N VAL A 168 9.57 -17.23 -1.09
CA VAL A 168 10.68 -17.66 -1.92
C VAL A 168 11.08 -16.43 -2.69
N CYS A 169 12.23 -15.86 -2.34
CA CYS A 169 12.94 -14.90 -3.16
C CYS A 169 13.34 -15.61 -4.46
N ALA A 170 12.37 -15.78 -5.36
CA ALA A 170 12.62 -16.23 -6.71
C ALA A 170 13.49 -15.15 -7.36
N LYS A 171 14.65 -15.55 -7.86
CA LYS A 171 15.51 -14.69 -8.68
C LYS A 171 14.63 -13.94 -9.69
N PRO A 172 14.85 -12.64 -9.92
CA PRO A 172 14.13 -11.93 -10.97
C PRO A 172 14.45 -12.60 -12.30
N LEU A 173 13.56 -13.49 -12.77
CA LEU A 173 13.46 -13.77 -14.18
C LEU A 173 12.78 -12.55 -14.77
N TRP A 174 13.57 -11.55 -15.13
CA TRP A 174 13.13 -10.52 -16.05
C TRP A 174 12.92 -11.22 -17.39
N PRO A 175 11.69 -11.41 -17.89
CA PRO A 175 11.51 -11.86 -19.26
C PRO A 175 11.93 -10.67 -20.12
N ALA A 176 13.06 -10.80 -20.80
CA ALA A 176 13.39 -9.89 -21.90
C ALA A 176 12.28 -10.03 -22.96
N GLY A 177 11.59 -8.93 -23.28
CA GLY A 177 10.67 -8.87 -24.42
C GLY A 177 9.21 -8.49 -24.14
N LEU A 178 8.84 -8.04 -22.94
CA LEU A 178 7.55 -7.38 -22.73
C LEU A 178 7.68 -5.87 -22.95
N ASP A 179 7.93 -5.49 -24.20
CA ASP A 179 8.14 -4.11 -24.65
C ASP A 179 6.79 -3.36 -24.78
N GLY A 180 5.92 -3.51 -23.78
CA GLY A 180 4.80 -2.59 -23.60
C GLY A 180 5.38 -1.20 -23.30
N ARG A 181 4.98 -0.17 -24.06
CA ARG A 181 5.37 1.20 -23.75
C ARG A 181 4.67 1.61 -22.45
N CYS A 182 5.39 1.47 -21.34
CA CYS A 182 4.96 1.95 -20.04
C CYS A 182 5.44 3.37 -19.82
N SER A 183 4.50 4.28 -19.66
CA SER A 183 4.77 5.68 -19.36
C SER A 183 4.39 5.97 -17.92
N LYS A 184 5.23 6.74 -17.23
CA LYS A 184 4.94 7.20 -15.87
C LYS A 184 5.18 8.69 -15.74
N ILE A 185 4.20 9.36 -15.17
CA ILE A 185 4.28 10.77 -14.84
C ILE A 185 3.89 10.95 -13.38
N MET A 186 4.58 11.87 -12.72
CA MET A 186 4.10 12.40 -11.45
C MET A 186 3.05 13.46 -11.77
N ALA A 187 1.89 13.33 -11.16
CA ALA A 187 0.78 14.25 -11.32
C ALA A 187 0.47 14.89 -9.98
N THR A 188 0.35 16.22 -9.98
CA THR A 188 -0.26 16.98 -8.89
C THR A 188 -1.76 17.04 -9.16
N CYS A 189 -2.58 16.75 -8.14
CA CYS A 189 -4.03 16.96 -8.23
C CYS A 189 -4.37 18.45 -8.21
#